data_AF-A7LCW3-F1
#
_entry.id   AF-A7LCW3-F1
#
_cell.length_a   1.000
_cell.length_b   1.000
_cell.length_c   1.000
_cell.angle_alpha   90.00
_cell.angle_beta   90.00
_cell.angle_gamma   90.00
#
_symmetry.space_group_name_H-M   'P 1'
#
loop_
_entity.id
_entity.type
_entity.pdbx_description
1 polymer ?
#
loop_
_entity_poly.entity_id
_entity_poly.type
_entity_poly.pdbx_seq_one_letter_code
_entity_poly.pdbx_strand_id
1 'polypeptide(L)'
;VWAKGGEGGEELANEVLRLTEQPSALEYTYDLELPIVDLIKAIAQFIYGADNADFSPAAVKEIERLTKLGFDKLPICMAKTQY
;
A
#
# COMPACT_ATOMS: atom_id res chain seq x y z
N VAL A 1 19.92 -12.39 -14.60
CA VAL A 1 19.70 -13.76 -14.04
C VAL A 1 19.16 -14.79 -15.04
N TRP A 2 18.18 -14.48 -15.90
CA TRP A 2 17.56 -15.47 -16.80
C TRP A 2 18.53 -16.21 -17.73
N ALA A 3 19.42 -15.50 -18.43
CA ALA A 3 20.34 -16.11 -19.41
C ALA A 3 21.66 -16.67 -18.82
N LYS A 4 22.07 -16.21 -17.62
CA LYS A 4 23.39 -16.51 -17.02
C LYS A 4 23.31 -17.00 -15.56
N GLY A 5 22.14 -17.39 -15.09
CA GLY A 5 21.94 -17.76 -13.69
C GLY A 5 22.39 -16.67 -12.72
N GLY A 6 23.08 -17.06 -11.66
CA GLY A 6 23.57 -16.15 -10.61
C GLY A 6 24.57 -15.10 -11.10
N GLU A 7 25.47 -15.46 -12.02
CA GLU A 7 26.48 -14.54 -12.59
C GLU A 7 25.80 -13.29 -13.17
N GLY A 8 24.70 -13.48 -13.90
CA GLY A 8 23.93 -12.38 -14.48
C GLY A 8 23.10 -11.57 -13.47
N GLY A 9 23.31 -11.74 -12.17
CA GLY A 9 22.67 -10.97 -11.09
C GLY A 9 23.66 -10.36 -10.10
N GLU A 10 24.96 -10.56 -10.26
CA GLU A 10 25.98 -10.08 -9.31
C GLU A 10 25.96 -8.55 -9.14
N GLU A 11 25.77 -7.81 -10.23
CA GLU A 11 25.67 -6.34 -10.18
C GLU A 11 24.47 -5.89 -9.32
N LEU A 12 23.30 -6.49 -9.53
CA LEU A 12 22.11 -6.23 -8.73
C LEU A 12 22.34 -6.63 -7.26
N ALA A 13 22.99 -7.77 -7.01
CA ALA A 13 23.27 -8.23 -5.66
C ALA A 13 24.19 -7.29 -4.89
N ASN A 14 25.27 -6.81 -5.53
CA ASN A 14 26.18 -5.83 -4.94
C ASN A 14 25.48 -4.49 -4.65
N GLU A 15 24.59 -4.04 -5.55
CA GLU A 15 23.81 -2.82 -5.31
C GLU A 15 22.81 -2.98 -4.15
N VAL A 16 22.15 -4.14 -4.04
CA VAL A 16 21.28 -4.44 -2.89
C VAL A 16 22.07 -4.45 -1.58
N LEU A 17 23.26 -5.09 -1.54
CA LEU A 17 24.14 -5.06 -0.36
C LEU A 17 24.52 -3.62 0.00
N ARG A 18 24.91 -2.81 -0.98
CA ARG A 18 25.24 -1.40 -0.77
C ARG A 18 24.06 -0.60 -0.18
N LEU A 19 22.84 -0.86 -0.64
CA LEU A 19 21.63 -0.21 -0.09
C LEU A 19 21.31 -0.68 1.34
N THR A 20 21.64 -1.92 1.71
CA THR A 20 21.42 -2.42 3.08
C THR A 20 22.30 -1.75 4.13
N GLU A 21 23.42 -1.15 3.70
CA GLU A 21 24.32 -0.38 4.55
C GLU A 21 23.86 1.07 4.75
N GLN A 22 22.84 1.52 4.02
CA GLN A 22 22.30 2.88 4.13
C GLN A 22 21.18 2.96 5.19
N PRO A 23 21.03 4.11 5.87
CA PRO A 23 19.91 4.32 6.77
C PRO A 23 18.58 4.30 5.99
N SER A 24 17.58 3.64 6.56
CA SER A 24 16.22 3.59 6.03
C SER A 24 15.23 3.85 7.15
N ALA A 25 14.20 4.63 6.85
CA ALA A 25 13.06 4.86 7.73
C ALA A 25 11.82 4.28 7.06
N LEU A 26 11.17 3.34 7.74
CA LEU A 26 9.89 2.80 7.26
C LEU A 26 8.79 3.81 7.61
N GLU A 27 8.12 4.29 6.58
CA GLU A 27 6.91 5.11 6.71
C GLU A 27 5.74 4.37 6.08
N TYR A 28 4.62 4.34 6.79
CA TYR A 28 3.37 3.81 6.25
C TYR A 28 2.63 4.92 5.49
N THR A 29 1.88 4.54 4.46
CA THR A 29 1.08 5.49 3.66
C THR A 29 0.03 6.24 4.47
N TYR A 30 -0.38 5.70 5.63
CA TYR A 30 -1.42 6.25 6.48
C TYR A 30 -1.26 5.82 7.94
N ASP A 31 -1.92 6.54 8.84
CA ASP A 31 -2.14 6.17 10.23
C ASP A 31 -3.45 5.38 10.37
N LEU A 32 -3.45 4.27 11.12
CA LEU A 32 -4.63 3.43 11.35
C LEU A 32 -5.73 4.15 12.14
N GLU A 33 -5.41 5.25 12.84
CA GLU A 33 -6.40 6.05 13.55
C GLU A 33 -7.31 6.86 12.62
N LEU A 34 -6.96 6.98 11.33
CA LEU A 34 -7.80 7.65 10.33
C LEU A 34 -9.09 6.87 10.04
N PRO A 35 -10.16 7.55 9.61
CA PRO A 35 -11.36 6.89 9.11
C PRO A 35 -11.07 5.98 7.90
N ILE A 36 -11.82 4.88 7.74
CA ILE A 36 -11.68 3.93 6.61
C ILE A 36 -11.64 4.64 5.24
N VAL A 37 -12.47 5.67 5.05
CA VAL A 37 -12.52 6.47 3.81
C VAL A 37 -11.16 7.12 3.52
N ASP A 38 -10.49 7.64 4.55
CA ASP A 38 -9.23 8.35 4.41
C ASP A 38 -8.07 7.37 4.22
N LEU A 39 -8.12 6.17 4.82
CA LEU A 39 -7.19 5.08 4.55
C LEU A 39 -7.22 4.68 3.06
N ILE A 40 -8.44 4.53 2.50
CA ILE A 40 -8.63 4.18 1.07
C ILE A 40 -8.11 5.30 0.17
N LYS A 41 -8.43 6.56 0.49
CA LYS A 41 -7.95 7.72 -0.27
C LYS A 41 -6.44 7.86 -0.22
N ALA A 42 -5.81 7.61 0.93
CA ALA A 42 -4.36 7.66 1.06
C ALA A 42 -3.69 6.67 0.09
N ILE A 43 -4.18 5.43 -0.01
CA ILE A 43 -3.65 4.47 -0.98
C ILE A 43 -3.90 4.95 -2.42
N ALA A 44 -5.13 5.39 -2.73
CA ALA A 44 -5.49 5.82 -4.07
C ALA A 44 -4.65 7.02 -4.56
N GLN A 45 -4.39 7.99 -3.69
CA GLN A 45 -3.66 9.21 -4.04
C GLN A 45 -2.15 9.00 -4.03
N PHE A 46 -1.60 8.41 -2.96
CA PHE A 46 -0.14 8.33 -2.81
C PHE A 46 0.49 7.14 -3.56
N ILE A 47 -0.23 6.03 -3.71
CA ILE A 47 0.30 4.81 -4.37
C ILE A 47 -0.17 4.72 -5.82
N TYR A 48 -1.44 5.05 -6.10
CA TYR A 48 -1.99 4.92 -7.45
C TYR A 48 -2.04 6.23 -8.25
N GLY A 49 -1.77 7.38 -7.62
CA GLY A 49 -1.77 8.68 -8.29
C GLY A 49 -3.15 9.15 -8.74
N ALA A 50 -4.22 8.67 -8.12
CA ALA A 50 -5.59 9.11 -8.41
C ALA A 50 -5.87 10.48 -7.77
N ASP A 51 -6.77 11.26 -8.37
CA ASP A 51 -7.22 12.53 -7.78
C ASP A 51 -8.05 12.30 -6.49
N ASN A 52 -8.94 11.30 -6.51
CA ASN A 52 -9.82 10.97 -5.40
C ASN A 52 -10.37 9.53 -5.49
N ALA A 53 -11.16 9.11 -4.50
CA ALA A 53 -11.90 7.86 -4.48
C ALA A 53 -13.41 8.13 -4.30
N ASP A 54 -14.23 7.54 -5.17
CA ASP A 54 -15.69 7.60 -5.10
C ASP A 54 -16.27 6.36 -4.41
N PHE A 55 -17.30 6.57 -3.59
CA PHE A 55 -17.93 5.52 -2.79
C PHE A 55 -19.38 5.36 -3.18
N SER A 56 -19.77 4.15 -3.55
CA SER A 56 -21.18 3.82 -3.79
C SER A 56 -21.98 3.89 -2.48
N PRO A 57 -23.31 4.09 -2.53
CA PRO A 57 -24.15 4.09 -1.32
C PRO A 57 -24.02 2.79 -0.49
N ALA A 58 -23.84 1.65 -1.17
CA ALA A 58 -23.61 0.37 -0.50
C ALA A 58 -22.27 0.33 0.25
N ALA A 59 -21.21 0.87 -0.35
CA ALA A 59 -19.90 0.95 0.29
C ALA A 59 -19.92 1.86 1.53
N VAL A 60 -20.58 3.02 1.45
CA VAL A 60 -20.73 3.94 2.59
C VAL A 60 -21.44 3.25 3.76
N LYS A 61 -22.56 2.55 3.48
CA LYS A 61 -23.30 1.80 4.51
C LYS A 61 -22.45 0.73 5.18
N GLU A 62 -21.60 0.05 4.40
CA GLU A 62 -20.74 -1.00 4.92
C GLU A 62 -19.59 -0.43 5.76
N ILE A 63 -18.99 0.68 5.33
CA ILE A 63 -17.97 1.41 6.11
C ILE A 63 -18.53 1.82 7.48
N GLU A 64 -19.75 2.38 7.52
CA GLU A 64 -20.41 2.72 8.78
C GLU A 64 -20.65 1.50 9.67
N ARG A 65 -21.05 0.37 9.07
CA ARG A 65 -21.28 -0.89 9.80
C ARG A 65 -19.96 -1.39 10.41
N LEU A 66 -18.88 -1.42 9.63
CA LEU A 66 -17.56 -1.87 10.09
C LEU A 66 -17.02 -0.97 11.21
N THR A 67 -17.23 0.34 11.09
CA THR A 67 -16.85 1.31 12.13
C THR A 67 -17.62 1.04 13.43
N LYS A 68 -18.94 0.82 13.35
CA LYS A 68 -19.76 0.48 14.54
C LYS A 68 -19.36 -0.84 15.20
N LEU A 69 -18.79 -1.77 14.43
CA LEU A 69 -18.29 -3.05 14.93
C LEU A 69 -16.86 -2.97 15.48
N GLY A 70 -16.20 -1.81 15.40
CA GLY A 70 -14.83 -1.60 15.87
C GLY A 70 -13.75 -2.16 14.94
N PHE A 71 -14.06 -2.31 13.64
CA PHE A 71 -13.10 -2.78 12.63
C PHE A 71 -12.45 -1.65 11.82
N ASP A 72 -12.68 -0.39 12.16
CA ASP A 72 -12.17 0.78 11.44
C ASP A 72 -10.68 1.04 11.62
N LYS A 73 -10.02 0.34 12.55
CA LYS A 73 -8.57 0.43 12.80
C LYS A 73 -7.76 -0.70 12.15
N LEU A 74 -8.40 -1.48 11.28
CA LEU A 74 -7.71 -2.52 10.51
C LEU A 74 -7.12 -1.93 9.22
N PRO A 75 -5.98 -2.46 8.73
CA PRO A 75 -5.40 -2.03 7.47
C PRO A 75 -6.29 -2.40 6.27
N ILE A 76 -6.14 -1.65 5.18
CA ILE A 76 -6.94 -1.81 3.96
C ILE A 76 -6.24 -2.70 2.93
N CYS A 77 -6.99 -3.65 2.38
CA CYS A 77 -6.59 -4.44 1.22
C CYS A 77 -7.38 -3.96 -0.02
N MET A 78 -6.68 -3.35 -0.99
CA MET A 78 -7.29 -2.85 -2.22
C MET A 78 -7.41 -3.96 -3.27
N ALA A 79 -8.64 -4.37 -3.58
CA ALA A 79 -8.93 -5.27 -4.70
C ALA A 79 -9.13 -4.47 -6.00
N LYS A 80 -8.13 -4.49 -6.89
CA LYS A 80 -8.16 -3.81 -8.20
C LYS A 80 -7.38 -4.59 -9.27
N THR A 81 -7.48 -4.18 -10.52
CA THR A 81 -6.61 -4.66 -11.61
C THR A 81 -5.13 -4.37 -11.31
N GLN A 82 -4.24 -5.32 -11.63
CA GLN A 82 -2.79 -5.14 -11.59
C GLN A 82 -2.21 -4.50 -12.86
N TYR A 83 -3.00 -4.46 -13.93
CA TYR A 83 -2.67 -3.83 -15.21
C TYR A 83 -3.36 -2.47 -15.32
#